data_AF-A0A1Y6K8N1-F1
#
_entry.id   AF-A0A1Y6K8N1-F1
#
_cell.length_a   1.000
_cell.length_b   1.000
_cell.length_c   1.000
_cell.angle_alpha   90.00
_cell.angle_beta   90.00
_cell.angle_gamma   90.00
#
_symmetry.space_group_name_H-M   'P 1'
#
loop_
_entity.id
_entity.type
_entity.pdbx_description
1 polymer ?
#
loop_
_entity_poly.entity_id
_entity_poly.type
_entity_poly.pdbx_seq_one_letter_code
_entity_poly.pdbx_strand_id
1 'polypeptide(L)'
;MLNAQSDVQVDTPEVRVTEWRLAPGSATGRHVHGMDYVIVPVTAGEMTIVAPSGERSKAQLAVGKSYFRKAGVEHDVLNETGSEIVFLEVELKP
;
A
#
# COMPACT_ATOMS: atom_id res chain seq x y z
N MET A 1 14.23 0.03 9.73
CA MET A 1 13.82 -0.32 8.35
C MET A 1 14.05 0.89 7.47
N LEU A 2 14.22 0.67 6.18
CA LEU A 2 14.16 1.76 5.20
C LEU A 2 12.71 2.29 5.13
N ASN A 3 12.52 3.53 4.75
CA ASN A 3 11.17 4.05 4.50
C ASN A 3 10.74 3.72 3.07
N ALA A 4 9.46 3.40 2.90
CA ALA A 4 8.82 3.39 1.60
C ALA A 4 8.90 4.78 0.96
N GLN A 5 8.96 4.83 -0.36
CA GLN A 5 8.85 6.07 -1.13
C GLN A 5 7.42 6.20 -1.63
N SER A 6 6.86 7.41 -1.56
CA SER A 6 5.56 7.75 -2.13
C SER A 6 5.70 8.91 -3.11
N ASP A 7 4.98 8.81 -4.22
CA ASP A 7 4.85 9.86 -5.23
C ASP A 7 3.37 10.11 -5.52
N VAL A 8 2.88 11.31 -5.23
CA VAL A 8 1.48 11.68 -5.49
C VAL A 8 1.37 12.11 -6.96
N GLN A 9 0.87 11.20 -7.79
CA GLN A 9 0.76 11.38 -9.24
C GLN A 9 -0.47 12.21 -9.63
N VAL A 10 -1.56 12.09 -8.86
CA VAL A 10 -2.82 12.82 -9.07
C VAL A 10 -3.37 13.26 -7.73
N ASP A 11 -3.81 14.52 -7.61
CA ASP A 11 -4.57 15.00 -6.46
C ASP A 11 -5.63 16.00 -6.93
N THR A 12 -6.87 15.53 -7.02
CA THR A 12 -8.04 16.28 -7.53
C THR A 12 -9.12 16.33 -6.47
N PRO A 13 -10.24 17.08 -6.64
CA PRO A 13 -11.36 17.01 -5.71
C PRO A 13 -11.95 15.61 -5.54
N GLU A 14 -11.90 14.75 -6.56
CA GLU A 14 -12.53 13.43 -6.59
C GLU A 14 -11.61 12.30 -6.10
N VAL A 15 -10.31 12.39 -6.40
CA VAL A 15 -9.37 11.29 -6.18
C VAL A 15 -7.96 11.76 -5.88
N ARG A 16 -7.24 10.97 -5.08
CA ARG A 16 -5.78 11.00 -4.97
C ARG A 16 -5.21 9.68 -5.45
N VAL A 17 -4.16 9.75 -6.29
CA VAL A 17 -3.42 8.58 -6.75
C VAL A 17 -1.97 8.72 -6.30
N THR A 18 -1.53 7.76 -5.49
CA THR A 18 -0.16 7.70 -4.95
C THR A 18 0.52 6.44 -5.47
N GLU A 19 1.67 6.57 -6.11
CA GLU A 19 2.57 5.43 -6.32
C GLU A 19 3.37 5.18 -5.05
N TRP A 20 3.33 3.94 -4.59
CA TRP A 20 4.16 3.46 -3.49
C TRP A 20 5.25 2.54 -4.02
N ARG A 21 6.49 2.80 -3.60
CA ARG A 21 7.66 1.96 -3.88
C ARG A 21 8.29 1.52 -2.57
N LEU A 22 8.32 0.21 -2.37
CA LEU A 22 8.94 -0.42 -1.21
C LEU A 22 10.15 -1.22 -1.65
N ALA A 23 11.34 -0.69 -1.42
CA ALA A 23 12.59 -1.44 -1.54
C ALA A 23 12.64 -2.62 -0.54
N PRO A 24 13.45 -3.66 -0.79
CA PRO A 24 13.69 -4.73 0.18
C PRO A 24 14.03 -4.19 1.59
N GLY A 25 13.32 -4.66 2.61
CA GLY A 25 13.50 -4.24 4.01
C GLY A 25 12.90 -2.87 4.36
N SER A 26 12.10 -2.28 3.47
CA SER A 26 11.39 -1.03 3.74
C SER A 26 9.99 -1.23 4.32
N ALA A 27 9.45 -0.18 4.93
CA ALA A 27 8.11 -0.12 5.48
C ALA A 27 7.45 1.23 5.23
N THR A 28 6.13 1.27 5.14
CA THR A 28 5.35 2.51 5.09
C THR A 28 5.33 3.24 6.44
N GLY A 29 5.54 2.50 7.53
CA GLY A 29 5.19 2.95 8.87
C GLY A 29 3.71 2.73 9.15
N ARG A 30 3.35 2.68 10.43
CA ARG A 30 1.96 2.51 10.89
C ARG A 30 1.11 3.71 10.50
N HIS A 31 -0.01 3.46 9.83
CA HIS A 31 -0.93 4.48 9.37
C HIS A 31 -2.38 3.97 9.39
N VAL A 32 -3.33 4.92 9.35
CA VAL A 32 -4.76 4.68 9.22
C VAL A 32 -5.24 5.30 7.92
N HIS A 33 -5.97 4.54 7.12
CA HIS A 33 -6.59 5.00 5.88
C HIS A 33 -7.82 5.86 6.18
N GLY A 34 -7.79 7.13 5.76
CA GLY A 34 -8.91 8.07 5.96
C GLY A 34 -10.01 7.98 4.90
N MET A 35 -9.74 7.29 3.79
CA MET A 35 -10.61 7.21 2.61
C MET A 35 -10.81 5.76 2.18
N ASP A 36 -11.90 5.51 1.45
CA ASP A 36 -12.05 4.28 0.69
C ASP A 36 -11.01 4.28 -0.44
N TYR A 37 -10.40 3.13 -0.74
CA TYR A 37 -9.32 3.10 -1.72
C TYR A 37 -9.25 1.80 -2.52
N VAL A 38 -8.62 1.90 -3.68
CA VAL A 38 -8.27 0.77 -4.55
C VAL A 38 -6.75 0.66 -4.62
N ILE A 39 -6.24 -0.56 -4.41
CA ILE A 39 -4.84 -0.89 -4.71
C ILE A 39 -4.77 -1.47 -6.12
N VAL A 40 -3.81 -1.00 -6.91
CA VAL A 40 -3.48 -1.55 -8.23
C VAL A 40 -2.01 -1.99 -8.20
N PRO A 41 -1.72 -3.30 -8.07
CA PRO A 41 -0.35 -3.79 -8.09
C PRO A 41 0.31 -3.59 -9.45
N VAL A 42 1.51 -2.99 -9.44
CA VAL A 42 2.32 -2.78 -10.64
C VAL A 42 3.37 -3.89 -10.77
N THR A 43 3.90 -4.38 -9.65
CA THR A 43 4.73 -5.59 -9.60
C THR A 43 3.95 -6.77 -8.99
N ALA A 44 4.37 -7.99 -9.35
CA ALA A 44 3.97 -9.19 -8.62
C ALA A 44 4.86 -9.35 -7.39
N GLY A 45 4.32 -9.91 -6.32
CA GLY A 45 5.10 -10.16 -5.11
C GLY A 45 4.24 -10.48 -3.90
N GLU A 46 4.86 -10.44 -2.73
CA GLU A 46 4.21 -10.68 -1.46
C GLU A 46 4.46 -9.50 -0.53
N MET A 47 3.38 -8.89 -0.05
CA MET A 47 3.42 -7.75 0.86
C MET A 47 3.11 -8.22 2.28
N THR A 48 3.90 -7.79 3.26
CA THR A 48 3.65 -8.11 4.67
C THR A 48 2.81 -7.02 5.29
N ILE A 49 1.73 -7.39 5.95
CA ILE A 49 0.83 -6.45 6.64
C ILE A 49 0.90 -6.75 8.13
N VAL A 50 1.20 -5.72 8.93
CA VAL A 50 1.19 -5.79 10.39
C VAL A 50 -0.04 -5.03 10.90
N ALA A 51 -0.97 -5.77 11.49
CA ALA A 51 -2.18 -5.23 12.11
C ALA A 51 -1.85 -4.46 13.41
N PRO A 52 -2.80 -3.66 13.95
CA PRO A 52 -2.60 -2.92 15.21
C PRO A 52 -2.29 -3.82 16.41
N SER A 53 -2.78 -5.06 16.39
CA SER A 53 -2.50 -6.10 17.39
C SER A 53 -1.07 -6.66 17.32
N GLY A 54 -0.32 -6.33 16.25
CA GLY A 54 0.96 -6.94 15.93
C GLY A 54 0.85 -8.24 15.11
N GLU A 55 -0.36 -8.72 14.84
CA GLU A 55 -0.57 -9.86 13.94
C GLU A 55 -0.02 -9.56 12.55
N ARG A 56 0.69 -10.54 11.96
CA ARG A 56 1.34 -10.40 10.66
C ARG A 56 0.65 -11.31 9.65
N SER A 57 0.30 -10.75 8.49
CA SER A 57 -0.27 -11.49 7.37
C SER A 57 0.47 -11.17 6.07
N LYS A 58 0.26 -11.99 5.05
CA LYS A 58 0.86 -11.84 3.73
C LYS A 58 -0.22 -11.63 2.68
N ALA A 59 -0.14 -10.51 1.96
CA ALA A 59 -1.00 -10.22 0.82
C ALA A 59 -0.26 -10.55 -0.48
N GLN A 60 -0.84 -11.45 -1.28
CA GLN A 60 -0.30 -11.80 -2.60
C GLN A 60 -0.69 -10.72 -3.61
N LEU A 61 0.32 -10.14 -4.26
CA LEU A 61 0.17 -9.14 -5.30
C LEU A 61 0.35 -9.79 -6.66
N ALA A 62 -0.65 -9.64 -7.52
CA ALA A 62 -0.59 -10.03 -8.92
C ALA A 62 -0.76 -8.79 -9.79
N VAL A 63 0.11 -8.63 -10.80
CA VAL A 63 0.15 -7.45 -11.67
C VAL A 63 -1.24 -7.16 -12.25
N GLY A 64 -1.70 -5.92 -12.06
CA GLY A 64 -2.99 -5.44 -12.55
C GLY A 64 -4.23 -6.05 -11.87
N LYS A 65 -4.08 -6.91 -10.85
CA LYS A 65 -5.21 -7.46 -10.10
C LYS A 65 -5.57 -6.52 -8.95
N SER A 66 -6.40 -5.53 -9.27
CA SER A 66 -6.84 -4.52 -8.31
C SER A 66 -7.74 -5.10 -7.22
N TYR A 67 -7.72 -4.49 -6.04
CA TYR A 67 -8.67 -4.80 -4.98
C TYR A 67 -9.04 -3.56 -4.17
N PHE A 68 -10.24 -3.59 -3.59
CA PHE A 68 -10.81 -2.49 -2.81
C PHE A 68 -10.62 -2.70 -1.30
N ARG A 69 -10.51 -1.60 -0.56
CA ARG A 69 -10.55 -1.54 0.91
C ARG A 69 -11.33 -0.32 1.37
N LYS A 70 -11.98 -0.46 2.54
CA LYS A 70 -12.72 0.62 3.19
C LYS A 70 -11.78 1.55 3.97
N ALA A 71 -12.22 2.79 4.14
CA ALA A 71 -11.65 3.69 5.14
C ALA A 71 -11.64 3.04 6.54
N GLY A 72 -10.69 3.45 7.38
CA GLY A 72 -10.50 2.93 8.73
C GLY A 72 -9.55 1.74 8.83
N VAL A 73 -9.01 1.23 7.72
CA VAL A 73 -7.95 0.22 7.76
C VAL A 73 -6.71 0.83 8.41
N GLU A 74 -6.23 0.20 9.48
CA GLU A 74 -5.00 0.56 10.17
C GLU A 74 -3.98 -0.59 10.04
N HIS A 75 -2.78 -0.27 9.56
CA HIS A 75 -1.70 -1.25 9.41
C HIS A 75 -0.33 -0.59 9.24
N ASP A 76 0.73 -1.40 9.31
CA ASP A 76 2.02 -1.10 8.70
C ASP A 76 2.26 -2.09 7.56
N VAL A 77 2.75 -1.60 6.43
CA VAL A 77 3.01 -2.39 5.24
C VAL A 77 4.52 -2.48 5.04
N LEU A 78 5.03 -3.72 5.00
CA LEU A 78 6.45 -4.01 4.91
C LEU A 78 6.77 -4.85 3.68
N ASN A 79 7.93 -4.57 3.09
CA ASN A 79 8.55 -5.46 2.12
C ASN A 79 9.68 -6.26 2.79
N GLU A 80 9.40 -7.52 3.08
CA GLU A 80 10.38 -8.47 3.63
C GLU A 80 10.98 -9.39 2.57
N THR A 81 10.69 -9.13 1.30
CA THR A 81 11.18 -9.91 0.16
C THR A 81 12.50 -9.34 -0.36
N GLY A 82 13.14 -10.05 -1.30
CA GLY A 82 14.36 -9.60 -1.98
C GLY A 82 14.13 -8.73 -3.23
N SER A 83 12.89 -8.33 -3.53
CA SER A 83 12.55 -7.58 -4.74
C SER A 83 11.69 -6.36 -4.41
N GLU A 84 11.75 -5.31 -5.22
CA GLU A 84 10.94 -4.10 -5.00
C GLU A 84 9.45 -4.39 -5.22
N ILE A 85 8.62 -3.88 -4.31
CA ILE A 85 7.16 -3.89 -4.44
C ILE A 85 6.71 -2.52 -4.90
N VAL A 86 5.91 -2.47 -5.97
CA VAL A 86 5.33 -1.24 -6.50
C VAL A 86 3.83 -1.43 -6.67
N PHE A 87 3.05 -0.49 -6.15
CA PHE A 87 1.61 -0.43 -6.36
C PHE A 87 1.13 1.02 -6.41
N LEU A 88 0.00 1.23 -7.08
CA LEU A 88 -0.76 2.47 -6.99
C LEU A 88 -1.83 2.31 -5.92
N GLU A 89 -2.01 3.36 -5.13
CA GLU A 89 -3.12 3.53 -4.20
C GLU A 89 -4.00 4.67 -4.68
N VAL A 90 -5.26 4.35 -4.94
CA VAL A 90 -6.26 5.27 -5.50
C VAL A 90 -7.29 5.54 -4.41
N GLU A 91 -7.14 6.66 -3.70
CA GLU A 91 -8.01 7.06 -2.60
C GLU A 91 -9.18 7.92 -3.12
N LEU A 92 -10.39 7.55 -2.74
CA LEU A 92 -11.64 8.20 -3.17
C LEU A 92 -12.03 9.28 -2.15
N LYS A 93 -12.09 10.53 -2.62
CA LYS A 93 -12.49 11.66 -1.80
C LYS A 93 -14.02 11.74 -1.69
N PRO A 94 -14.53 12.29 -0.58
CA PRO A 94 -15.98 12.46 -0.37
C PRO A 94 -16.62 13.44 -1.34
#